data_AF-A0A3M0P4M0-F1
#
_entry.id   AF-A0A3M0P4M0-F1
#
_cell.length_a   1.000
_cell.length_b   1.000
_cell.length_c   1.000
_cell.angle_alpha   90.00
_cell.angle_beta   90.00
_cell.angle_gamma   90.00
#
_symmetry.space_group_name_H-M   'P 1'
#
loop_
_entity.id
_entity.type
_entity.pdbx_description
1 polymer ?
#
loop_
_entity_poly.entity_id
_entity_poly.type
_entity_poly.pdbx_seq_one_letter_code
_entity_poly.pdbx_strand_id
1 'polypeptide(L)'
;MNEEEVPYDAEASDWEKFADKYDEAYKNDAHKQDCNRLIEPWMWHETLVTSTYWQNFLDLRIAAGVQPEMETIAILIKAVLEASPKYGTLKKRILHVPFIEVEGNDLLSWEKLEPVLLQSASECARISYHDRSKMKNRIGSNLGKRLLAEKHMSPFEHIAWSAKSSDWKKFPALKEKMTYLLKKHPDCPPDKASGSLTSNLSESWLQFRRIIENREQ
;
A
#
# COMPACT_ATOMS: atom_id res chain seq x y z
N MET A 1 27.59 28.64 18.70
CA MET A 1 26.14 28.48 18.93
C MET A 1 26.01 27.25 19.79
N ASN A 2 25.59 27.45 21.04
CA ASN A 2 25.55 26.41 22.05
C ASN A 2 24.57 25.31 21.65
N GLU A 3 25.01 24.07 21.76
CA GLU A 3 24.14 22.89 21.84
C GLU A 3 23.44 22.97 23.20
N GLU A 4 22.32 23.69 23.27
CA GLU A 4 21.38 23.48 24.37
C GLU A 4 20.71 22.13 24.14
N GLU A 5 21.14 21.11 24.89
CA GLU A 5 20.38 19.89 25.10
C GLU A 5 18.96 20.27 25.54
N VAL A 6 17.99 20.11 24.64
CA VAL A 6 16.58 20.17 24.99
C VAL A 6 16.33 19.03 25.98
N PRO A 7 15.93 19.30 27.24
CA PRO A 7 15.71 18.25 28.21
C PRO A 7 14.63 17.29 27.68
N TYR A 8 15.00 16.02 27.51
CA TYR A 8 14.06 14.94 27.24
C TYR A 8 13.24 14.70 28.51
N ASP A 9 12.15 15.43 28.65
CA ASP A 9 11.18 15.27 29.74
C ASP A 9 9.95 14.55 29.18
N ALA A 10 10.14 13.29 28.80
CA ALA A 10 9.05 12.39 28.45
C ALA A 10 9.03 11.28 29.50
N GLU A 11 8.53 11.59 30.70
CA GLU A 11 7.88 10.54 31.48
C GLU A 11 6.86 9.89 30.55
N ALA A 12 6.99 8.57 30.34
CA ALA A 12 6.03 7.83 29.53
C ALA A 12 4.64 8.16 30.05
N SER A 13 3.76 8.67 29.18
CA SER A 13 2.39 9.00 29.56
C SER A 13 1.78 7.82 30.32
N ASP A 14 1.00 8.08 31.38
CA ASP A 14 0.28 7.08 32.19
C ASP A 14 -0.83 6.33 31.38
N TRP A 15 -0.49 5.79 30.21
CA TRP A 15 -1.41 5.11 29.31
C TRP A 15 -2.02 3.87 29.98
N GLU A 16 -1.30 3.27 30.93
CA GLU A 16 -1.77 2.16 31.76
C GLU A 16 -3.06 2.52 32.53
N LYS A 17 -3.14 3.76 33.06
CA LYS A 17 -4.36 4.26 33.73
C LYS A 17 -5.52 4.44 32.76
N PHE A 18 -5.25 4.60 31.46
CA PHE A 18 -6.25 4.67 30.42
C PHE A 18 -6.74 3.27 30.01
N ALA A 19 -5.85 2.28 30.00
CA ALA A 19 -6.19 0.87 29.78
C ALA A 19 -7.12 0.32 30.87
N ASP A 20 -6.88 0.68 32.14
CA ASP A 20 -7.76 0.31 33.25
C ASP A 20 -9.18 0.88 33.09
N LYS A 21 -9.29 2.16 32.67
CA LYS A 21 -10.59 2.78 32.37
C LYS A 21 -11.29 2.14 31.17
N TYR A 22 -10.54 1.69 30.16
CA TYR A 22 -11.09 0.95 29.04
C TYR A 22 -11.69 -0.38 29.49
N ASP A 23 -10.98 -1.13 30.34
CA ASP A 23 -11.45 -2.42 30.87
C ASP A 23 -12.71 -2.25 31.73
N GLU A 24 -12.76 -1.20 32.55
CA GLU A 24 -13.95 -0.83 33.32
C GLU A 24 -15.13 -0.46 32.41
N ALA A 25 -14.94 0.38 31.39
CA ALA A 25 -15.99 0.79 30.46
C ALA A 25 -16.53 -0.40 29.63
N TYR A 26 -15.64 -1.28 29.17
CA TYR A 26 -16.03 -2.49 28.43
C TYR A 26 -16.84 -3.46 29.30
N LYS A 27 -16.49 -3.61 30.58
CA LYS A 27 -17.25 -4.41 31.55
C LYS A 27 -18.63 -3.83 31.87
N ASN A 28 -18.81 -2.52 31.66
CA ASN A 28 -20.06 -1.79 31.90
C ASN A 28 -20.94 -1.64 30.63
N ASP A 29 -20.93 -2.65 29.75
CA ASP A 29 -21.83 -2.78 28.58
C ASP A 29 -21.58 -1.79 27.41
N ALA A 30 -20.40 -1.14 27.36
CA ALA A 30 -20.02 -0.34 26.20
C ALA A 30 -19.67 -1.22 24.97
N HIS A 31 -20.17 -0.86 23.79
CA HIS A 31 -19.90 -1.62 22.58
C HIS A 31 -18.43 -1.49 22.16
N LYS A 32 -17.81 -2.61 21.76
CA LYS A 32 -16.38 -2.69 21.41
C LYS A 32 -15.93 -1.61 20.42
N GLN A 33 -16.78 -1.26 19.45
CA GLN A 33 -16.45 -0.23 18.46
C GLN A 33 -16.27 1.15 19.09
N ASP A 34 -17.08 1.49 20.10
CA ASP A 34 -17.01 2.77 20.79
C ASP A 34 -15.77 2.84 21.68
N CYS A 35 -15.48 1.77 22.42
CA CYS A 35 -14.27 1.69 23.23
C CYS A 35 -13.00 1.76 22.36
N ASN A 36 -12.96 1.06 21.22
CA ASN A 36 -11.83 1.12 20.28
C ASN A 36 -11.58 2.53 19.75
N ARG A 37 -12.63 3.33 19.47
CA ARG A 37 -12.48 4.73 19.03
C ARG A 37 -11.89 5.61 20.12
N LEU A 38 -12.25 5.36 21.37
CA LEU A 38 -11.65 6.08 22.50
C LEU A 38 -10.15 5.79 22.59
N ILE A 39 -9.74 4.53 22.48
CA ILE A 39 -8.32 4.16 22.63
C ILE A 39 -7.48 4.26 21.36
N GLU A 40 -8.11 4.47 20.19
CA GLU A 40 -7.46 4.50 18.87
C GLU A 40 -6.17 5.34 18.81
N PRO A 41 -6.07 6.54 19.41
CA PRO A 41 -4.86 7.36 19.36
C PRO A 41 -3.63 6.73 20.02
N TRP A 42 -3.84 5.76 20.92
CA TRP A 42 -2.78 5.08 21.67
C TRP A 42 -2.58 3.63 21.23
N MET A 43 -3.35 3.15 20.25
CA MET A 43 -3.21 1.80 19.72
C MET A 43 -2.04 1.72 18.73
N TRP A 44 -1.34 0.58 18.73
CA TRP A 44 -0.42 0.25 17.66
C TRP A 44 -1.18 -0.06 16.37
N HIS A 45 -0.76 0.57 15.28
CA HIS A 45 -1.31 0.35 13.95
C HIS A 45 -0.25 -0.19 13.01
N GLU A 46 -0.60 -1.25 12.28
CA GLU A 46 0.20 -1.73 11.15
C GLU A 46 -0.39 -1.18 9.85
N THR A 47 0.44 -0.56 9.01
CA THR A 47 -0.01 0.08 7.77
C THR A 47 0.88 -0.30 6.58
N LEU A 48 0.24 -0.42 5.42
CA LEU A 48 0.92 -0.57 4.13
C LEU A 48 0.80 0.75 3.38
N VAL A 49 1.95 1.29 2.95
CA VAL A 49 2.00 2.54 2.20
C VAL A 49 2.66 2.28 0.85
N THR A 50 1.98 2.67 -0.22
CA THR A 50 2.51 2.65 -1.59
C THR A 50 2.47 4.07 -2.13
N SER A 51 3.61 4.60 -2.57
CA SER A 51 3.68 5.97 -3.09
C SER A 51 4.81 6.13 -4.11
N THR A 52 4.64 7.13 -4.97
CA THR A 52 5.71 7.68 -5.83
C THR A 52 6.13 9.09 -5.41
N TYR A 53 5.53 9.62 -4.34
CA TYR A 53 5.68 10.99 -3.85
C TYR A 53 6.37 11.03 -2.49
N TRP A 54 7.42 10.21 -2.30
CA TRP A 54 8.13 10.11 -1.02
C TRP A 54 8.82 11.40 -0.62
N GLN A 55 9.33 12.19 -1.55
CA GLN A 55 10.07 13.41 -1.22
C GLN A 55 9.23 14.39 -0.39
N ASN A 56 8.02 14.71 -0.86
CA ASN A 56 7.12 15.60 -0.13
C ASN A 56 6.75 15.07 1.26
N PHE A 57 6.57 13.75 1.40
CA PHE A 57 6.34 13.14 2.70
C PHE A 57 7.55 13.32 3.62
N LEU A 58 8.76 13.05 3.14
CA LEU A 58 9.98 13.18 3.95
C LEU A 58 10.25 14.63 4.35
N ASP A 59 10.05 15.59 3.44
CA ASP A 59 10.24 17.02 3.71
C ASP A 59 9.32 17.51 4.82
N LEU A 60 8.06 17.05 4.83
CA LEU A 60 7.07 17.43 5.83
C LEU A 60 7.19 16.66 7.15
N ARG A 61 7.73 15.44 7.13
CA ARG A 61 7.77 14.55 8.30
C ARG A 61 9.13 14.49 8.98
N ILE A 62 10.16 15.14 8.43
CA ILE A 62 11.49 15.32 9.07
C ILE A 62 11.73 16.81 9.39
N ALA A 63 10.69 17.64 9.31
CA ALA A 63 10.78 19.07 9.63
C ALA A 63 10.80 19.32 11.14
N ALA A 64 11.32 20.48 11.55
CA ALA A 64 11.29 20.92 12.93
C ALA A 64 9.83 21.04 13.46
N GLY A 65 9.59 20.54 14.67
CA GLY A 65 8.26 20.57 15.30
C GLY A 65 7.30 19.46 14.85
N VAL A 66 7.78 18.48 14.08
CA VAL A 66 7.01 17.26 13.79
C VAL A 66 6.95 16.39 15.05
N GLN A 67 5.85 15.66 15.21
CA GLN A 67 5.69 14.68 16.28
C GLN A 67 6.83 13.62 16.24
N PRO A 68 7.51 13.35 17.37
CA PRO A 68 8.70 12.49 17.41
C PRO A 68 8.50 11.09 16.81
N GLU A 69 7.35 10.45 17.04
CA GLU A 69 7.06 9.10 16.51
C GLU A 69 6.96 9.12 14.97
N MET A 70 6.37 10.19 14.41
CA MET A 70 6.21 10.35 12.97
C MET A 70 7.54 10.68 12.29
N GLU A 71 8.37 11.51 12.93
CA GLU A 71 9.73 11.81 12.48
C GLU A 71 10.58 10.54 12.46
N THR A 72 10.53 9.75 13.53
CA THR A 72 11.24 8.46 13.62
C THR A 72 10.85 7.53 12.48
N ILE A 73 9.55 7.37 12.20
CA ILE A 73 9.06 6.57 11.07
C ILE A 73 9.58 7.12 9.74
N ALA A 74 9.56 8.44 9.53
CA ALA A 74 10.02 9.05 8.28
C ALA A 74 11.53 8.88 8.07
N ILE A 75 12.34 8.97 9.11
CA ILE A 75 13.79 8.70 9.06
C ILE A 75 14.05 7.24 8.68
N LEU A 76 13.33 6.29 9.27
CA LEU A 76 13.44 4.87 8.92
C LEU A 76 13.04 4.61 7.46
N ILE A 77 11.95 5.21 6.99
CA ILE A 77 11.53 5.13 5.58
C ILE A 77 12.62 5.70 4.67
N LYS A 78 13.18 6.87 4.99
CA LYS A 78 14.29 7.47 4.22
C LYS A 78 15.48 6.53 4.12
N ALA A 79 15.92 5.96 5.24
CA ALA A 79 17.03 5.01 5.27
C ALA A 79 16.76 3.77 4.40
N VAL A 80 15.54 3.21 4.46
CA VAL A 80 15.14 2.08 3.62
C VAL A 80 15.10 2.47 2.14
N LEU A 81 14.61 3.66 1.79
CA LEU A 81 14.58 4.13 0.40
C LEU A 81 15.99 4.35 -0.16
N GLU A 82 16.92 4.86 0.66
CA GLU A 82 18.33 5.08 0.28
C GLU A 82 19.09 3.76 0.12
N ALA A 83 18.83 2.80 1.01
CA ALA A 83 19.43 1.46 0.95
C ALA A 83 18.79 0.56 -0.13
N SER A 84 17.55 0.85 -0.53
CA SER A 84 16.84 0.08 -1.53
C SER A 84 17.56 0.15 -2.87
N PRO A 85 17.74 -0.97 -3.58
CA PRO A 85 18.28 -0.93 -4.92
C PRO A 85 17.42 -0.02 -5.77
N LYS A 86 18.00 1.09 -6.27
CA LYS A 86 17.31 2.03 -7.18
C LYS A 86 16.72 1.33 -8.41
N TYR A 87 17.21 0.13 -8.69
CA TYR A 87 17.15 -0.57 -9.95
C TYR A 87 17.22 -2.09 -9.72
N GLY A 88 16.11 -2.70 -9.27
CA GLY A 88 15.97 -4.17 -9.16
C GLY A 88 15.96 -4.90 -10.51
N THR A 89 15.55 -6.18 -10.52
CA THR A 89 15.30 -6.92 -11.77
C THR A 89 14.32 -6.14 -12.65
N LEU A 90 14.40 -6.32 -13.97
CA LEU A 90 13.51 -5.65 -14.92
C LEU A 90 12.02 -5.80 -14.53
N LYS A 91 11.65 -6.99 -14.02
CA LYS A 91 10.30 -7.27 -13.48
C LYS A 91 9.94 -6.34 -12.31
N LYS A 92 10.80 -6.24 -11.29
CA LYS A 92 10.55 -5.40 -10.10
C LYS A 92 10.54 -3.90 -10.40
N ARG A 93 11.15 -3.46 -11.51
CA ARG A 93 11.05 -2.06 -11.97
C ARG A 93 9.75 -1.74 -12.69
N ILE A 94 9.13 -2.75 -13.30
CA ILE A 94 7.94 -2.58 -14.13
C ILE A 94 6.68 -2.92 -13.36
N LEU A 95 6.75 -3.83 -12.40
CA LEU A 95 5.59 -4.37 -11.69
C LEU A 95 5.87 -4.35 -10.17
N HIS A 96 5.00 -3.66 -9.44
CA HIS A 96 4.93 -3.61 -7.99
C HIS A 96 3.78 -4.50 -7.52
N VAL A 97 4.11 -5.69 -7.00
CA VAL A 97 3.17 -6.65 -6.42
C VAL A 97 3.59 -6.91 -4.97
N PRO A 98 2.97 -6.24 -3.98
CA PRO A 98 3.32 -6.47 -2.59
C PRO A 98 3.16 -7.94 -2.20
N PHE A 99 4.06 -8.42 -1.35
CA PHE A 99 4.00 -9.71 -0.66
C PHE A 99 4.11 -10.98 -1.52
N ILE A 100 3.91 -10.90 -2.84
CA ILE A 100 3.94 -12.03 -3.75
C ILE A 100 5.06 -11.84 -4.77
N GLU A 101 5.88 -12.87 -5.00
CA GLU A 101 6.88 -12.85 -6.06
C GLU A 101 6.21 -13.28 -7.38
N VAL A 102 6.50 -12.55 -8.46
CA VAL A 102 5.93 -12.82 -9.78
C VAL A 102 6.94 -13.57 -10.65
N GLU A 103 6.55 -14.77 -11.06
CA GLU A 103 7.38 -15.65 -11.87
C GLU A 103 7.31 -15.28 -13.36
N GLY A 104 8.25 -15.80 -14.14
CA GLY A 104 8.24 -15.57 -15.59
C GLY A 104 7.00 -16.17 -16.27
N ASN A 105 6.54 -17.33 -15.79
CA ASN A 105 5.36 -18.02 -16.33
C ASN A 105 4.07 -17.24 -16.10
N ASP A 106 3.98 -16.50 -14.98
CA ASP A 106 2.81 -15.67 -14.65
C ASP A 106 2.61 -14.55 -15.68
N LEU A 107 3.70 -14.07 -16.29
CA LEU A 107 3.69 -12.93 -17.23
C LEU A 107 3.39 -13.32 -18.68
N LEU A 108 3.10 -14.60 -18.95
CA LEU A 108 2.83 -15.11 -20.31
C LEU A 108 1.42 -14.78 -20.82
N SER A 109 0.44 -14.59 -19.95
CA SER A 109 -0.92 -14.18 -20.31
C SER A 109 -1.64 -13.52 -19.15
N TRP A 110 -2.66 -12.71 -19.43
CA TRP A 110 -3.46 -12.09 -18.38
C TRP A 110 -4.14 -13.12 -17.46
N GLU A 111 -4.60 -14.23 -18.03
CA GLU A 111 -5.21 -15.35 -17.28
C GLU A 111 -4.28 -15.93 -16.20
N LYS A 112 -2.97 -15.96 -16.45
CA LYS A 112 -1.98 -16.43 -15.47
C LYS A 112 -1.60 -15.35 -14.46
N LEU A 113 -1.48 -14.10 -14.90
CA LEU A 113 -1.07 -12.99 -14.04
C LEU A 113 -2.17 -12.59 -13.05
N GLU A 114 -3.42 -12.55 -13.50
CA GLU A 114 -4.53 -12.04 -12.70
C GLU A 114 -4.70 -12.76 -11.35
N PRO A 115 -4.69 -14.11 -11.26
CA PRO A 115 -4.74 -14.80 -9.98
C PRO A 115 -3.63 -14.39 -9.01
N VAL A 116 -2.43 -14.11 -9.50
CA VAL A 116 -1.28 -13.66 -8.69
C VAL A 116 -1.54 -12.25 -8.14
N LEU A 117 -2.08 -11.34 -8.95
CA LEU A 117 -2.45 -9.99 -8.49
C LEU A 117 -3.58 -10.04 -7.45
N LEU A 118 -4.57 -10.90 -7.63
CA LEU A 118 -5.65 -11.11 -6.65
C LEU A 118 -5.13 -11.74 -5.35
N GLN A 119 -4.12 -12.61 -5.43
CA GLN A 119 -3.46 -13.15 -4.24
C GLN A 119 -2.70 -12.03 -3.50
N SER A 120 -1.97 -11.17 -4.21
CA SER A 120 -1.32 -10.00 -3.60
C SER A 120 -2.32 -9.08 -2.90
N ALA A 121 -3.46 -8.78 -3.53
CA ALA A 121 -4.52 -7.99 -2.91
C ALA A 121 -5.07 -8.67 -1.64
N SER A 122 -5.12 -10.00 -1.62
CA SER A 122 -5.51 -10.77 -0.42
C SER A 122 -4.53 -10.57 0.73
N GLU A 123 -3.22 -10.56 0.44
CA GLU A 123 -2.18 -10.33 1.43
C GLU A 123 -2.13 -8.87 1.89
N CYS A 124 -2.38 -7.91 0.98
CA CYS A 124 -2.54 -6.50 1.34
C CYS A 124 -3.71 -6.29 2.30
N ALA A 125 -4.85 -6.96 2.10
CA ALA A 125 -5.99 -6.84 3.00
C ALA A 125 -5.69 -7.41 4.40
N ARG A 126 -4.89 -8.49 4.46
CA ARG A 126 -4.62 -9.24 5.70
C ARG A 126 -3.84 -8.48 6.76
N ILE A 127 -3.03 -7.49 6.36
CA ILE A 127 -2.28 -6.66 7.31
C ILE A 127 -3.20 -5.95 8.31
N SER A 128 -4.47 -5.70 7.93
CA SER A 128 -5.42 -4.98 8.77
C SER A 128 -5.94 -5.78 9.97
N TYR A 129 -5.72 -7.10 9.98
CA TYR A 129 -6.21 -7.98 11.05
C TYR A 129 -5.20 -9.06 11.47
N HIS A 130 -3.99 -9.02 10.94
CA HIS A 130 -2.93 -9.94 11.28
C HIS A 130 -1.56 -9.28 11.16
N ASP A 131 -0.73 -9.55 12.17
CA ASP A 131 0.67 -9.17 12.20
C ASP A 131 1.44 -9.76 11.00
N ARG A 132 1.92 -8.88 10.11
CA ARG A 132 2.62 -9.30 8.90
C ARG A 132 3.92 -10.06 9.21
N SER A 133 4.59 -9.72 10.31
CA SER A 133 5.89 -10.31 10.67
C SER A 133 5.79 -11.81 11.01
N LYS A 134 4.58 -12.26 11.42
CA LYS A 134 4.30 -13.65 11.80
C LYS A 134 3.52 -14.41 10.73
N MET A 135 3.06 -13.73 9.68
CA MET A 135 2.21 -14.32 8.66
C MET A 135 3.00 -14.98 7.53
N LYS A 136 2.58 -16.19 7.15
CA LYS A 136 2.91 -16.78 5.84
C LYS A 136 1.83 -16.45 4.83
N ASN A 137 2.24 -16.17 3.59
CA ASN A 137 1.29 -16.01 2.48
C ASN A 137 0.42 -17.27 2.36
N ARG A 138 -0.88 -17.08 2.12
CA ARG A 138 -1.77 -18.20 1.79
C ARG A 138 -1.77 -18.41 0.29
N ILE A 139 -1.84 -19.68 -0.11
CA ILE A 139 -1.96 -20.05 -1.53
C ILE A 139 -3.38 -19.73 -2.01
N GLY A 140 -3.47 -19.10 -3.18
CA GLY A 140 -4.71 -18.86 -3.89
C GLY A 140 -5.31 -17.46 -3.73
N SER A 141 -6.30 -17.16 -4.55
CA SER A 141 -6.85 -15.81 -4.77
C SER A 141 -8.28 -15.61 -4.26
N ASN A 142 -8.82 -16.55 -3.47
CA ASN A 142 -10.23 -16.54 -3.04
C ASN A 142 -10.62 -15.28 -2.27
N LEU A 143 -9.77 -14.81 -1.37
CA LEU A 143 -10.03 -13.57 -0.63
C LEU A 143 -10.04 -12.36 -1.59
N GLY A 144 -9.07 -12.26 -2.49
CA GLY A 144 -9.01 -11.20 -3.50
C GLY A 144 -10.24 -11.19 -4.42
N LYS A 145 -10.72 -12.36 -4.84
CA LYS A 145 -11.98 -12.49 -5.61
C LYS A 145 -13.18 -11.98 -4.82
N ARG A 146 -13.28 -12.33 -3.53
CA ARG A 146 -14.35 -11.87 -2.64
C ARG A 146 -14.30 -10.36 -2.44
N LEU A 147 -13.12 -9.81 -2.14
CA LEU A 147 -12.91 -8.37 -1.99
C LEU A 147 -13.31 -7.60 -3.25
N LEU A 148 -12.98 -8.15 -4.43
CA LEU A 148 -13.39 -7.56 -5.70
C LEU A 148 -14.93 -7.55 -5.85
N ALA A 149 -15.59 -8.68 -5.58
CA ALA A 149 -17.04 -8.80 -5.66
C ALA A 149 -17.76 -7.85 -4.68
N GLU A 150 -17.21 -7.68 -3.48
CA GLU A 150 -17.69 -6.77 -2.43
C GLU A 150 -17.26 -5.31 -2.65
N LYS A 151 -16.50 -5.01 -3.72
CA LYS A 151 -15.95 -3.69 -4.03
C LYS A 151 -15.08 -3.09 -2.91
N HIS A 152 -14.39 -3.94 -2.15
CA HIS A 152 -13.36 -3.53 -1.21
C HIS A 152 -12.07 -3.19 -1.98
N MET A 153 -12.00 -1.96 -2.52
CA MET A 153 -11.01 -1.62 -3.55
C MET A 153 -9.62 -1.24 -3.02
N SER A 154 -9.49 -0.87 -1.75
CA SER A 154 -8.23 -0.40 -1.15
C SER A 154 -7.05 -1.37 -1.34
N PRO A 155 -7.18 -2.69 -1.12
CA PRO A 155 -6.06 -3.62 -1.29
C PRO A 155 -5.49 -3.68 -2.72
N PHE A 156 -6.28 -3.32 -3.73
CA PHE A 156 -5.86 -3.31 -5.13
C PHE A 156 -5.12 -2.03 -5.53
N GLU A 157 -5.15 -0.97 -4.70
CA GLU A 157 -4.39 0.26 -4.93
C GLU A 157 -2.89 0.07 -4.70
N HIS A 158 -2.52 -0.89 -3.86
CA HIS A 158 -1.12 -1.18 -3.56
C HIS A 158 -0.40 -1.94 -4.68
N ILE A 159 -1.13 -2.43 -5.68
CA ILE A 159 -0.56 -3.15 -6.82
C ILE A 159 -0.49 -2.17 -8.00
N ALA A 160 0.67 -2.05 -8.63
CA ALA A 160 0.84 -1.13 -9.75
C ALA A 160 1.87 -1.62 -10.77
N TRP A 161 1.82 -1.10 -12.00
CA TRP A 161 2.87 -1.28 -12.99
C TRP A 161 3.15 -0.03 -13.81
N SER A 162 4.30 -0.03 -14.49
CA SER A 162 4.73 1.06 -15.37
C SER A 162 3.71 1.28 -16.48
N ALA A 163 3.21 2.52 -16.58
CA ALA A 163 2.34 2.96 -17.66
C ALA A 163 3.08 3.16 -18.99
N LYS A 164 4.42 3.12 -18.98
CA LYS A 164 5.26 3.33 -20.18
C LYS A 164 5.16 2.14 -21.12
N SER A 165 4.90 2.41 -22.39
CA SER A 165 4.77 1.38 -23.41
C SER A 165 6.06 0.63 -23.68
N SER A 166 7.21 1.27 -23.52
CA SER A 166 8.52 0.59 -23.55
C SER A 166 8.66 -0.51 -22.49
N ASP A 167 7.86 -0.48 -21.42
CA ASP A 167 7.93 -1.43 -20.32
C ASP A 167 6.87 -2.51 -20.44
N TRP A 168 5.59 -2.14 -20.50
CA TRP A 168 4.51 -3.14 -20.53
C TRP A 168 4.52 -3.98 -21.82
N LYS A 169 5.09 -3.49 -22.93
CA LYS A 169 5.26 -4.29 -24.17
C LYS A 169 6.23 -5.47 -24.01
N LYS A 170 7.10 -5.44 -22.99
CA LYS A 170 8.09 -6.51 -22.73
C LYS A 170 7.46 -7.78 -22.14
N PHE A 171 6.25 -7.67 -21.57
CA PHE A 171 5.56 -8.78 -20.92
C PHE A 171 4.22 -9.06 -21.63
N PRO A 172 4.02 -10.26 -22.20
CA PRO A 172 2.79 -10.60 -22.92
C PRO A 172 1.50 -10.30 -22.15
N ALA A 173 1.42 -10.67 -20.87
CA ALA A 173 0.26 -10.42 -20.02
C ALA A 173 -0.09 -8.93 -19.88
N LEU A 174 0.93 -8.08 -19.67
CA LEU A 174 0.71 -6.63 -19.56
C LEU A 174 0.39 -6.01 -20.91
N LYS A 175 1.04 -6.45 -21.99
CA LYS A 175 0.75 -6.01 -23.36
C LYS A 175 -0.69 -6.30 -23.74
N GLU A 176 -1.17 -7.52 -23.49
CA GLU A 176 -2.55 -7.93 -23.70
C GLU A 176 -3.51 -6.97 -22.99
N LYS A 177 -3.31 -6.78 -21.68
CA LYS A 177 -4.21 -5.96 -20.86
C LYS A 177 -4.17 -4.47 -21.20
N MET A 178 -2.97 -3.90 -21.40
CA MET A 178 -2.82 -2.48 -21.75
C MET A 178 -3.41 -2.16 -23.11
N THR A 179 -3.24 -3.05 -24.10
CA THR A 179 -3.85 -2.87 -25.43
C THR A 179 -5.37 -2.82 -25.34
N TYR A 180 -5.98 -3.70 -24.54
CA TYR A 180 -7.41 -3.69 -24.28
C TYR A 180 -7.87 -2.39 -23.58
N LEU A 181 -7.16 -1.97 -22.53
CA LEU A 181 -7.51 -0.77 -21.76
C LEU A 181 -7.43 0.51 -22.61
N LEU A 182 -6.35 0.71 -23.35
CA LEU A 182 -6.17 1.91 -24.18
C LEU A 182 -7.22 1.99 -25.30
N LYS A 183 -7.72 0.86 -25.80
CA LYS A 183 -8.85 0.85 -26.75
C LYS A 183 -10.16 1.30 -26.10
N LYS A 184 -10.39 0.94 -24.84
CA LYS A 184 -11.58 1.36 -24.07
C LYS A 184 -11.50 2.80 -23.57
N HIS A 185 -10.30 3.32 -23.34
CA HIS A 185 -10.04 4.65 -22.77
C HIS A 185 -9.18 5.49 -23.74
N PRO A 186 -9.76 5.99 -24.85
CA PRO A 186 -9.02 6.74 -25.86
C PRO A 186 -8.51 8.10 -25.35
N ASP A 187 -9.02 8.57 -24.21
CA ASP A 187 -8.54 9.73 -23.48
C ASP A 187 -7.22 9.48 -22.72
N CYS A 188 -6.85 8.21 -22.52
CA CYS A 188 -5.58 7.83 -21.90
C CYS A 188 -4.48 7.63 -22.96
N PRO A 189 -3.36 8.36 -22.90
CA PRO A 189 -2.25 8.18 -23.82
C PRO A 189 -1.47 6.88 -23.52
N PRO A 190 -0.75 6.30 -24.49
CA PRO A 190 -0.11 4.98 -24.35
C PRO A 190 1.01 4.85 -23.32
N ASP A 191 1.57 5.96 -22.85
CA ASP A 191 2.76 6.01 -21.99
C ASP A 191 2.50 6.63 -20.61
N LYS A 192 1.25 6.98 -20.30
CA LYS A 192 0.87 7.59 -19.03
C LYS A 192 -0.48 7.09 -18.53
N ALA A 193 -0.60 6.89 -17.23
CA ALA A 193 -1.86 6.72 -16.54
C ALA A 193 -2.51 8.10 -16.33
N SER A 194 -3.35 8.53 -17.27
CA SER A 194 -4.08 9.80 -17.19
C SER A 194 -5.51 9.65 -17.74
N GLY A 195 -6.31 10.72 -17.68
CA GLY A 195 -7.73 10.67 -18.01
C GLY A 195 -8.46 9.66 -17.12
N SER A 196 -9.21 8.76 -17.74
CA SER A 196 -9.99 7.69 -17.09
C SER A 196 -9.13 6.67 -16.33
N LEU A 197 -7.82 6.60 -16.62
CA LEU A 197 -6.89 5.70 -15.93
C LEU A 197 -6.00 6.41 -14.89
N THR A 198 -6.28 7.68 -14.56
CA THR A 198 -5.53 8.45 -13.56
C THR A 198 -5.52 7.74 -12.21
N SER A 199 -4.34 7.48 -11.66
CA SER A 199 -4.14 6.79 -10.38
C SER A 199 -3.72 7.77 -9.27
N ASN A 200 -3.61 7.29 -8.02
CA ASN A 200 -3.07 8.09 -6.91
C ASN A 200 -1.53 8.10 -6.89
N LEU A 201 -0.90 7.47 -7.88
CA LEU A 201 0.53 7.51 -8.14
C LEU A 201 0.81 8.49 -9.29
N SER A 202 2.09 8.80 -9.51
CA SER A 202 2.52 9.56 -10.68
C SER A 202 2.02 8.92 -11.98
N GLU A 203 1.86 9.74 -13.02
CA GLU A 203 1.38 9.32 -14.34
C GLU A 203 2.21 8.18 -14.97
N SER A 204 3.41 7.90 -14.48
CA SER A 204 4.22 6.77 -14.92
C SER A 204 3.76 5.42 -14.38
N TRP A 205 2.78 5.37 -13.49
CA TRP A 205 2.29 4.15 -12.83
C TRP A 205 0.78 4.02 -12.92
N LEU A 206 0.33 2.83 -13.30
CA LEU A 206 -1.07 2.43 -13.33
C LEU A 206 -1.35 1.47 -12.17
N GLN A 207 -2.28 1.82 -11.29
CA GLN A 207 -2.72 0.96 -10.19
C GLN A 207 -3.73 -0.09 -10.66
N PHE A 208 -3.64 -1.31 -10.14
CA PHE A 208 -4.52 -2.43 -10.50
C PHE A 208 -6.00 -2.13 -10.23
N ARG A 209 -6.29 -1.33 -9.21
CA ARG A 209 -7.64 -0.78 -8.95
C ARG A 209 -8.29 -0.19 -10.22
N ARG A 210 -7.58 0.63 -10.99
CA ARG A 210 -8.12 1.26 -12.21
C ARG A 210 -8.45 0.26 -13.31
N ILE A 211 -7.96 -0.95 -13.20
CA ILE A 211 -8.06 -1.96 -14.25
C ILE A 211 -9.20 -2.90 -13.99
N ILE A 212 -9.45 -3.19 -12.71
CA ILE A 212 -10.58 -3.98 -12.23
C ILE A 212 -11.87 -3.14 -12.16
N GLU A 213 -11.79 -1.83 -11.87
CA GLU A 213 -12.96 -0.92 -11.94
C GLU A 213 -13.55 -0.85 -13.35
N ASN A 214 -12.72 -0.99 -14.38
CA ASN A 214 -13.10 -0.94 -15.79
C ASN A 214 -13.49 -2.33 -16.38
N ARG A 215 -13.83 -3.32 -15.55
CA ARG A 215 -14.28 -4.64 -16.02
C ARG A 215 -15.73 -4.67 -16.50
N GLU A 216 -16.58 -3.78 -16.01
CA GLU A 216 -18.04 -3.81 -16.23
C GLU A 216 -18.65 -2.45 -16.59
N GLN A 217 -17.82 -1.51 -17.09
CA GLN A 217 -18.30 -0.32 -17.78
C GLN A 217 -18.22 -0.49 -19.30
#